data_AF-A0A3C0SMT6-F1
#
_entry.id   AF-A0A3C0SMT6-F1
#
_cell.length_a   1.000
_cell.length_b   1.000
_cell.length_c   1.000
_cell.angle_alpha   90.00
_cell.angle_beta   90.00
_cell.angle_gamma   90.00
#
_symmetry.space_group_name_H-M   'P 1'
#
loop_
_entity.id
_entity.type
_entity.pdbx_description
1 polymer ?
#
loop_
_entity_poly.entity_id
_entity_poly.type
_entity_poly.pdbx_seq_one_letter_code
_entity_poly.pdbx_strand_id
1 'polypeptide(L)' 'ELSKGCRFSDRCHEAFEKCRNELPEIREISKGHWSRCWLHEEDRNR' A
#
# COMPACT_ATOMS: atom_id res chain seq x y z
N GLU A 1 -11.43 10.29 11.76
CA GLU A 1 -10.40 10.78 10.82
C GLU A 1 -9.93 9.64 9.93
N LEU A 2 -9.78 9.87 8.62
CA LEU A 2 -9.05 8.94 7.76
C LEU A 2 -7.55 9.20 7.96
N SER A 3 -6.80 8.17 8.36
CA SER A 3 -5.34 8.23 8.39
C SER A 3 -4.82 8.63 7.00
N LYS A 4 -3.90 9.59 6.94
CA LYS A 4 -3.27 10.01 5.67
C LYS A 4 -2.52 8.87 4.97
N GLY A 5 -2.01 7.92 5.74
CA GLY A 5 -1.36 6.71 5.25
C GLY A 5 -2.17 5.41 5.34
N CYS A 6 -1.49 4.31 5.04
CA CYS A 6 -1.98 2.94 5.17
C CYS A 6 -2.37 2.60 6.62
N ARG A 7 -3.60 2.12 6.78
CA ARG A 7 -4.20 1.70 8.06
C ARG A 7 -3.51 0.48 8.71
N PHE A 8 -2.64 -0.19 7.96
CA PHE A 8 -1.89 -1.36 8.43
C PHE A 8 -0.43 -1.02 8.77
N SER A 9 0.00 0.23 8.62
CA SER A 9 1.41 0.64 8.78
C SER A 9 1.96 0.44 10.21
N ASP A 10 1.09 0.34 11.21
CA ASP A 10 1.41 0.02 12.60
C ASP A 10 1.72 -1.47 12.83
N ARG A 11 1.15 -2.37 12.00
CA ARG A 11 1.25 -3.83 12.14
C ARG A 11 1.96 -4.52 10.97
N CYS A 12 2.21 -3.83 9.87
CA CYS A 12 2.87 -4.39 8.69
C CYS A 12 4.39 -4.38 8.87
N HIS A 13 5.03 -5.55 8.72
CA HIS A 13 6.49 -5.70 8.85
C HIS A 13 7.26 -5.09 7.68
N GLU A 14 6.63 -4.94 6.51
CA GLU A 14 7.21 -4.28 5.34
C GLU A 14 6.88 -2.77 5.31
N ALA A 15 6.31 -2.20 6.38
CA ALA A 15 5.93 -0.79 6.39
C ALA A 15 7.16 0.12 6.34
N PHE A 16 7.14 1.09 5.44
CA PHE A 16 8.14 2.15 5.32
C PHE A 16 7.47 3.53 5.39
N GLU A 17 8.27 4.59 5.34
CA GLU A 17 7.82 5.97 5.57
C GLU A 17 6.60 6.37 4.72
N LYS A 18 6.63 6.07 3.41
CA LYS A 18 5.50 6.35 2.48
C LYS A 18 4.19 5.69 2.94
N CYS A 19 4.25 4.51 3.55
CA CYS A 19 3.07 3.83 4.10
C CYS A 19 2.38 4.60 5.23
N ARG A 20 3.09 5.43 5.99
CA ARG A 20 2.54 6.17 7.14
C ARG A 20 1.98 7.54 6.72
N ASN A 21 2.57 8.11 5.67
CA ASN A 21 2.27 9.47 5.22
C ASN A 21 1.28 9.52 4.06
N GLU A 22 1.25 8.47 3.22
CA GLU A 22 0.48 8.44 1.98
C GLU A 22 -0.22 7.09 1.77
N LEU A 23 -1.31 7.12 1.00
CA LEU A 23 -2.06 5.95 0.57
C LEU A 23 -1.98 5.83 -0.95
N PRO A 24 -1.59 4.66 -1.51
CA PRO A 24 -1.52 4.50 -2.96
C PRO A 24 -2.92 4.40 -3.54
N GLU A 25 -2.99 4.61 -4.85
CA GLU A 25 -4.19 4.32 -5.62
C GLU A 25 -4.56 2.84 -5.55
N ILE A 26 -5.84 2.55 -5.76
CA ILE A 26 -6.31 1.17 -5.86
C ILE A 26 -5.97 0.63 -7.24
N ARG A 27 -5.36 -0.56 -7.28
CA ARG A 27 -5.06 -1.27 -8.52
C ARG A 27 -5.43 -2.73 -8.42
N GLU A 28 -5.59 -3.36 -9.57
CA GLU A 28 -5.75 -4.80 -9.69
C GLU A 28 -4.36 -5.47 -9.76
N ILE A 29 -4.04 -6.32 -8.80
CA ILE A 29 -2.74 -7.03 -8.72
C ILE A 29 -2.80 -8.46 -9.23
N SER A 30 -4.01 -9.02 -9.31
CA SER A 30 -4.33 -10.23 -10.07
C SER A 30 -5.83 -10.21 -10.39
N LYS A 31 -6.30 -11.06 -11.31
CA LYS A 31 -7.70 -11.06 -11.77
C LYS A 31 -8.69 -11.12 -10.59
N GLY A 32 -9.47 -10.06 -10.40
CA GLY A 32 -10.43 -9.90 -9.31
C GLY A 32 -9.82 -9.54 -7.95
N HIS A 33 -8.51 -9.34 -7.85
CA HIS A 33 -7.79 -9.03 -6.62
C HIS A 33 -7.23 -7.61 -6.67
N TRP A 34 -7.72 -6.77 -5.78
CA TRP A 34 -7.39 -5.35 -5.72
C TRP A 34 -6.59 -5.02 -4.48
N SER A 35 -5.60 -4.14 -4.61
CA SER A 35 -4.72 -3.75 -3.52
C SER A 35 -4.41 -2.26 -3.54
N ARG A 36 -4.24 -1.70 -2.33
CA ARG A 36 -3.66 -0.37 -2.06
C ARG A 36 -2.33 -0.52 -1.31
N CYS A 37 -1.52 -1.50 -1.67
CA CYS A 37 -0.20 -1.71 -1.08
C CYS A 37 0.88 -1.11 -1.98
N TRP A 38 1.76 -0.30 -1.39
CA TRP A 38 2.92 0.28 -2.09
C TRP A 38 3.91 -0.79 -2.61
N LEU A 39 3.88 -2.01 -2.07
CA LEU A 39 4.75 -3.12 -2.53
C LEU A 39 4.38 -3.68 -3.91
N HIS A 40 3.17 -3.40 -4.38
CA HIS A 40 2.71 -3.84 -5.70
C HIS A 40 2.76 -2.71 -6.72
N GLU A 41 3.47 -1.60 -6.44
CA GLU A 41 3.73 -0.58 -7.44
C GLU A 41 4.56 -1.14 -8.58
N GLU A 42 4.23 -0.75 -9.81
CA GLU A 42 4.94 -1.17 -11.02
C GLU A 42 6.45 -0.88 -10.92
N ASP A 43 6.83 0.18 -10.20
CA ASP A 43 8.22 0.55 -9.94
C ASP A 43 8.96 -0.34 -8.92
N ARG A 44 8.24 -1.17 -8.17
CA ARG A 44 8.81 -2.19 -7.28
C ARG A 44 8.58 -3.58 -7.87
N ASN A 45 9.09 -3.80 -9.08
CA ASN A 45 9.20 -5.13 -9.67
C ASN A 45 9.93 -6.08 -8.68
N ARG A 46 9.18 -7.00 -8.10
CA ARG A 46 9.68 -8.26 -7.52
C ARG A 46 9.36 -9.38 -8.49
#